data_AF-A0A9P1GHD2-F1
#
_entry.id   AF-A0A9P1GHD2-F1
#
_cell.length_a   1.000
_cell.length_b   1.000
_cell.length_c   1.000
_cell.angle_alpha   90.00
_cell.angle_beta   90.00
_cell.angle_gamma   90.00
#
_symmetry.space_group_name_H-M   'P 1'
#
loop_
_entity.id
_entity.type
_entity.pdbx_description
1 polymer ?
#
loop_
_entity_poly.entity_id
_entity_poly.type
_entity_poly.pdbx_seq_one_letter_code
_entity_poly.pdbx_strand_id
1 'polypeptide(L)'
;MARKDRSMMKRRSMESRLWHLLQQVPAAERRRILETLSETQRLALERWALSGGGGRHLPAALPRKTSATKRTRRRAGGRTGVPGICSHAHAGQIRYDARVSCWPFRLSCRMSSDLKVVLKQLELLNSVKRRFVALVQQCSWRCGQGSGALRDFRWQCFSECLAAELRSRQDAELDSGLRFDACVPSYFLLGKRLHTPCFPVTCSGLRLGHAAWRSLCDALGSLGSVDGTAKRRNRYTALRMSPEDLQETWQKIRHVYSSVWSAAGQSRKRLAAQLSALERDFVKRSNARSPALELPRRNKEDAEQKICRLLQRWSKRSGSKF
;
A
#
# COMPACT_ATOMS: atom_id res chain seq x y z
N MET A 1 17.57 39.02 23.49
CA MET A 1 16.32 38.39 22.99
C MET A 1 16.62 37.18 22.08
N ALA A 2 16.87 35.99 22.63
CA ALA A 2 17.05 34.75 21.83
C ALA A 2 16.88 33.46 22.67
N ARG A 3 15.74 33.28 23.38
CA ARG A 3 15.52 32.09 24.23
C ARG A 3 14.16 31.40 24.08
N LYS A 4 13.33 31.75 23.08
CA LYS A 4 11.93 31.27 23.01
C LYS A 4 11.63 30.14 22.00
N ASP A 5 12.61 29.66 21.22
CA ASP A 5 12.35 28.63 20.18
C ASP A 5 12.72 27.17 20.54
N ARG A 6 13.28 26.91 21.73
CA ARG A 6 13.59 25.52 22.15
C ARG A 6 12.42 24.76 22.81
N SER A 7 11.30 25.43 23.08
CA SER A 7 10.22 24.88 23.92
C SER A 7 9.09 24.17 23.15
N MET A 8 9.09 24.15 21.80
CA MET A 8 8.05 23.48 21.01
C MET A 8 8.48 22.18 20.33
N MET A 9 9.65 21.63 20.65
CA MET A 9 9.91 20.21 20.37
C MET A 9 9.09 19.35 21.35
N LYS A 10 7.81 19.12 21.01
CA LYS A 10 6.99 18.04 21.57
C LYS A 10 7.90 16.83 21.76
N ARG A 11 8.03 16.34 23.01
CA ARG A 11 8.88 15.19 23.36
C ARG A 11 8.59 14.07 22.37
N ARG A 12 9.46 13.89 21.37
CA ARG A 12 9.32 12.80 20.39
C ARG A 12 9.34 11.51 21.19
N SER A 13 8.39 10.62 20.92
CA SER A 13 8.31 9.33 21.60
C SER A 13 9.62 8.55 21.40
N MET A 14 9.94 7.60 22.29
CA MET A 14 11.22 6.87 22.20
C MET A 14 11.32 6.09 20.88
N GLU A 15 10.20 5.56 20.41
CA GLU A 15 10.06 4.89 19.12
C GLU A 15 10.41 5.83 17.97
N SER A 16 9.98 7.10 18.02
CA SER A 16 10.34 8.10 17.02
C SER A 16 11.84 8.35 16.97
N ARG A 17 12.47 8.51 18.13
CA ARG A 17 13.90 8.80 18.24
C ARG A 17 14.73 7.61 17.78
N LEU A 18 14.39 6.41 18.24
CA LEU A 18 15.04 5.18 17.82
C LEU A 18 14.85 4.95 16.32
N TRP A 19 13.65 5.16 15.80
CA TRP A 19 13.38 5.03 14.37
C TRP A 19 14.27 5.94 13.54
N HIS A 20 14.39 7.22 13.92
CA HIS A 20 15.26 8.16 13.22
C HIS A 20 16.73 7.77 13.26
N LEU A 21 17.22 7.29 14.40
CA LEU A 21 18.60 6.84 14.53
C LEU A 21 18.85 5.55 13.74
N LEU A 22 17.93 4.59 13.74
CA LEU A 22 18.03 3.38 12.92
C LEU A 22 18.12 3.71 11.42
N GLN A 23 17.46 4.78 10.95
CA GLN A 23 17.60 5.23 9.56
C GLN A 23 18.99 5.79 9.23
N GLN A 24 19.77 6.22 10.23
CA GLN A 24 21.13 6.76 10.07
C GLN A 24 22.21 5.66 10.07
N VAL A 25 21.85 4.43 10.45
CA VAL A 25 22.76 3.28 10.52
C VAL A 25 22.64 2.40 9.27
N PRO A 26 23.75 1.90 8.70
CA PRO A 26 23.78 0.91 7.61
C PRO A 26 22.87 -0.30 7.84
N ALA A 27 22.44 -0.92 6.74
CA ALA A 27 21.46 -2.01 6.77
C ALA A 27 21.91 -3.22 7.62
N ALA A 28 23.20 -3.60 7.55
CA ALA A 28 23.75 -4.73 8.29
C ALA A 28 23.72 -4.50 9.82
N GLU A 29 24.21 -3.35 10.27
CA GLU A 29 24.18 -2.92 11.68
C GLU A 29 22.74 -2.71 12.19
N ARG A 30 21.86 -2.19 11.33
CA ARG A 30 20.43 -2.03 11.66
C ARG A 30 19.76 -3.37 11.98
N ARG A 31 20.07 -4.44 11.23
CA ARG A 31 19.54 -5.79 11.53
C ARG A 31 20.02 -6.27 12.90
N ARG A 32 21.32 -6.19 13.16
CA ARG A 32 21.90 -6.53 14.48
C ARG A 32 21.23 -5.77 15.61
N ILE A 33 21.03 -4.45 15.46
CA ILE A 33 20.34 -3.64 16.48
C ILE A 33 18.88 -4.08 16.65
N LEU A 34 18.15 -4.37 15.56
CA LEU A 34 16.76 -4.84 15.65
C LEU A 34 16.65 -6.23 16.29
N GLU A 35 17.68 -7.07 16.14
CA GLU A 35 17.81 -8.37 16.81
C GLU A 35 18.02 -8.19 18.32
N THR A 36 18.76 -7.17 18.76
CA THR A 36 18.93 -6.86 20.20
C THR A 36 17.68 -6.30 20.88
N LEU A 37 16.67 -5.86 20.13
CA LEU A 37 15.40 -5.40 20.71
C LEU A 37 14.59 -6.57 21.24
N SER A 38 14.03 -6.43 22.43
CA SER A 38 13.02 -7.37 22.91
C SER A 38 11.81 -7.37 21.98
N GLU A 39 11.05 -8.47 21.97
CA GLU A 39 9.87 -8.59 21.12
C GLU A 39 8.89 -7.43 21.36
N THR A 40 8.62 -7.08 22.62
CA THR A 40 7.75 -5.96 22.99
C THR A 40 8.24 -4.61 22.44
N GLN A 41 9.55 -4.34 22.50
CA GLN A 41 10.15 -3.10 21.95
C GLN A 41 10.05 -3.08 20.42
N ARG A 42 10.32 -4.20 19.76
CA ARG A 42 10.20 -4.35 18.32
C ARG A 42 8.76 -4.11 17.87
N LEU A 43 7.78 -4.70 18.58
CA LEU A 43 6.35 -4.50 18.36
C LEU A 43 5.92 -3.05 18.56
N ALA A 44 6.41 -2.37 19.61
CA ALA A 44 6.10 -0.97 19.87
C ALA A 44 6.66 -0.04 18.78
N LEU A 45 7.92 -0.26 18.37
CA LEU A 45 8.55 0.47 17.26
C LEU A 45 7.80 0.26 15.94
N GLU A 46 7.40 -0.99 15.65
CA GLU A 46 6.56 -1.31 14.50
C GLU A 46 5.21 -0.61 14.54
N ARG A 47 4.49 -0.71 15.67
CA ARG A 47 3.18 -0.07 15.87
C ARG A 47 3.29 1.44 15.68
N TRP A 48 4.30 2.08 16.25
CA TRP A 48 4.55 3.52 16.08
C TRP A 48 4.82 3.87 14.61
N ALA A 49 5.69 3.12 13.94
CA ALA A 49 6.03 3.35 12.54
C ALA A 49 4.83 3.10 11.59
N LEU A 50 3.92 2.19 11.96
CA LEU A 50 2.69 1.85 11.26
C LEU A 50 1.55 2.85 11.46
N SER A 51 1.41 3.41 12.67
CA SER A 51 0.39 4.39 13.03
C SER A 51 0.69 5.80 12.52
N GLY A 52 1.71 5.95 11.66
CA GLY A 52 2.06 7.21 11.02
C GLY A 52 3.00 8.09 11.83
N GLY A 53 3.62 7.53 12.88
CA GLY A 53 4.81 8.03 13.55
C GLY A 53 4.86 9.53 13.75
N GLY A 54 4.07 10.06 14.70
CA GLY A 54 4.23 11.43 15.19
C GLY A 54 3.94 12.50 14.15
N GLY A 55 2.69 12.60 13.70
CA GLY A 55 2.17 13.79 13.06
C GLY A 55 2.64 14.01 11.62
N ARG A 56 1.83 13.52 10.67
CA ARG A 56 1.49 14.39 9.55
C ARG A 56 0.60 15.53 10.05
N HIS A 57 1.15 16.42 10.88
CA HIS A 57 0.89 17.82 10.62
C HIS A 57 1.78 18.15 9.43
N LEU A 58 1.18 18.12 8.24
CA LEU A 58 1.54 19.14 7.26
C LEU A 58 1.52 20.47 8.03
N PRO A 59 2.52 21.35 7.90
CA PRO A 59 2.40 22.67 8.48
C PRO A 59 1.07 23.25 8.00
N ALA A 60 0.21 23.64 8.93
CA ALA A 60 -0.82 24.62 8.61
C ALA A 60 -0.07 25.76 7.95
N ALA A 61 -0.39 26.02 6.69
CA ALA A 61 0.27 27.05 5.91
C ALA A 61 0.04 28.38 6.63
N LEU A 62 1.06 28.84 7.37
CA LEU A 62 1.17 30.25 7.69
C LEU A 62 1.33 31.01 6.37
N PRO A 63 0.67 32.16 6.22
CA PRO A 63 0.56 32.87 4.96
C PRO A 63 1.92 33.47 4.62
N ARG A 64 2.67 32.77 3.76
CA ARG A 64 3.91 33.29 3.21
C ARG A 64 3.53 34.32 2.14
N LYS A 65 3.63 35.60 2.50
CA LYS A 65 3.61 36.74 1.58
C LYS A 65 4.82 36.59 0.65
N THR A 66 4.62 35.98 -0.51
CA THR A 66 5.53 36.09 -1.65
C THR A 66 4.67 36.17 -2.90
N SER A 67 4.60 37.38 -3.44
CA SER A 67 4.40 37.75 -4.84
C SER A 67 3.50 36.84 -5.70
N ALA A 68 2.35 37.40 -6.04
CA ALA A 68 1.40 36.91 -7.02
C ALA A 68 2.07 36.51 -8.34
N THR A 69 2.02 35.22 -8.68
CA THR A 69 1.95 34.77 -10.08
C THR A 69 1.44 33.33 -10.17
N LYS A 70 0.28 33.17 -10.83
CA LYS A 70 -0.31 31.93 -11.37
C LYS A 70 -0.64 30.79 -10.40
N ARG A 71 -1.73 31.01 -9.63
CA ARG A 71 -2.64 29.93 -9.20
C ARG A 71 -3.36 29.37 -10.44
N THR A 72 -2.83 28.29 -11.04
CA THR A 72 -3.61 27.42 -11.91
C THR A 72 -3.22 25.97 -11.67
N ARG A 73 -4.25 25.10 -11.59
CA ARG A 73 -4.24 23.64 -11.42
C ARG A 73 -4.25 23.14 -9.97
N ARG A 74 -5.34 23.47 -9.26
CA ARG A 74 -6.05 22.41 -8.51
C ARG A 74 -6.29 21.26 -9.50
N ARG A 75 -5.62 20.12 -9.29
CA ARG A 75 -5.86 18.91 -10.07
C ARG A 75 -7.36 18.59 -9.97
N ALA A 76 -7.98 18.38 -11.13
CA ALA A 76 -9.38 17.99 -11.29
C ALA A 76 -9.67 16.63 -10.64
N GLY A 77 -9.72 16.60 -9.31
CA GLY A 77 -10.33 15.50 -8.57
C GLY A 77 -11.84 15.58 -8.77
N GLY A 78 -12.40 14.56 -9.42
CA GLY A 78 -13.83 14.22 -9.54
C GLY A 78 -14.81 15.40 -9.54
N ARG A 79 -15.28 15.82 -10.72
CA ARG A 79 -16.30 16.88 -10.85
C ARG A 79 -17.61 16.56 -10.11
N THR A 80 -17.85 15.30 -9.77
CA THR A 80 -19.11 14.84 -9.15
C THR A 80 -19.16 15.03 -7.64
N GLY A 81 -18.02 15.10 -6.93
CA GLY A 81 -17.97 15.12 -5.46
C GLY A 81 -18.41 13.83 -4.76
N VAL A 82 -18.95 12.84 -5.48
CA VAL A 82 -19.46 11.58 -4.92
C VAL A 82 -18.32 10.57 -4.72
N PRO A 83 -18.06 10.10 -3.47
CA PRO A 83 -17.05 9.09 -3.22
C PRO A 83 -17.32 7.80 -4.00
N GLY A 84 -16.31 7.33 -4.72
CA GLY A 84 -16.41 6.12 -5.54
C GLY A 84 -16.85 6.36 -6.99
N ILE A 85 -17.24 7.58 -7.37
CA ILE A 85 -17.48 7.94 -8.78
C ILE A 85 -16.25 8.67 -9.33
N CYS A 86 -15.77 8.21 -10.48
CA CYS A 86 -14.73 8.90 -11.24
C CYS A 86 -15.35 9.55 -12.47
N SER A 87 -15.02 10.82 -12.73
CA SER A 87 -15.45 11.57 -13.91
C SER A 87 -14.32 11.71 -14.91
N HIS A 88 -14.59 11.45 -16.18
CA HIS A 88 -13.61 11.50 -17.26
C HIS A 88 -14.16 12.36 -18.39
N ALA A 89 -13.34 13.28 -18.90
CA ALA A 89 -13.66 14.04 -20.10
C ALA A 89 -13.02 13.34 -21.30
N HIS A 90 -13.83 12.94 -22.28
CA HIS A 90 -13.36 12.31 -23.52
C HIS A 90 -14.13 12.90 -24.71
N ALA A 91 -13.40 13.49 -25.67
CA ALA A 91 -13.97 14.12 -26.86
C ALA A 91 -15.13 15.10 -26.54
N GLY A 92 -14.94 15.99 -25.57
CA GLY A 92 -15.95 16.99 -25.16
C GLY A 92 -17.09 16.44 -24.28
N GLN A 93 -17.27 15.13 -24.18
CA GLN A 93 -18.30 14.51 -23.35
C GLN A 93 -17.73 14.10 -21.98
N ILE A 94 -18.56 14.21 -20.94
CA ILE A 94 -18.24 13.68 -19.61
C ILE A 94 -18.81 12.27 -19.50
N ARG A 95 -17.98 11.33 -19.07
CA ARG A 95 -18.36 9.96 -18.74
C ARG A 95 -17.98 9.65 -17.30
N TYR A 96 -18.72 8.76 -16.68
CA TYR A 96 -18.58 8.38 -15.28
C TYR A 96 -18.38 6.88 -15.15
N ASP A 97 -17.59 6.46 -14.18
CA ASP A 97 -17.55 5.05 -13.73
C ASP A 97 -17.56 4.98 -12.21
N ALA A 98 -18.21 3.94 -11.68
CA ALA A 98 -18.18 3.61 -10.27
C ALA A 98 -17.00 2.69 -9.95
N ARG A 99 -16.34 2.92 -8.82
CA ARG A 99 -15.22 2.13 -8.32
C ARG A 99 -15.31 1.93 -6.81
N VAL A 100 -15.13 0.69 -6.37
CA VAL A 100 -15.10 0.35 -4.95
C VAL A 100 -13.95 -0.61 -4.68
N SER A 101 -13.30 -0.47 -3.53
CA SER A 101 -12.20 -1.36 -3.12
C SER A 101 -12.66 -2.31 -2.01
N CYS A 102 -12.55 -3.60 -2.29
CA CYS A 102 -12.76 -4.73 -1.39
C CYS A 102 -11.40 -5.40 -1.14
N TRP A 103 -10.51 -4.72 -0.39
CA TRP A 103 -9.08 -5.04 -0.38
C TRP A 103 -8.81 -6.54 -0.13
N PRO A 104 -8.04 -7.22 -1.00
CA PRO A 104 -7.13 -6.67 -2.03
C PRO A 104 -7.76 -6.38 -3.40
N PHE A 105 -9.04 -6.65 -3.60
CA PHE A 105 -9.72 -6.50 -4.89
C PHE A 105 -10.26 -5.08 -5.08
N ARG A 106 -10.39 -4.67 -6.33
CA ARG A 106 -11.08 -3.45 -6.74
C ARG A 106 -12.12 -3.83 -7.78
N LEU A 107 -13.34 -3.38 -7.57
CA LEU A 107 -14.45 -3.47 -8.53
C LEU A 107 -14.59 -2.13 -9.26
N SER A 108 -14.90 -2.19 -10.54
CA SER A 108 -15.18 -1.04 -11.37
C SER A 108 -16.22 -1.38 -12.43
N CYS A 109 -17.06 -0.40 -12.76
CA CYS A 109 -18.06 -0.55 -13.82
C CYS A 109 -17.58 0.06 -15.15
N ARG A 110 -18.27 -0.28 -16.23
CA ARG A 110 -18.09 0.37 -17.53
C ARG A 110 -18.43 1.86 -17.42
N MET A 111 -17.73 2.68 -18.20
CA MET A 111 -18.02 4.12 -18.26
C MET A 111 -19.38 4.38 -18.92
N SER A 112 -20.19 5.25 -18.31
CA SER A 112 -21.50 5.70 -18.83
C SER A 112 -21.59 7.22 -18.82
N SER A 113 -22.32 7.81 -19.77
CA SER A 113 -22.69 9.23 -19.75
C SER A 113 -23.83 9.52 -18.76
N ASP A 114 -24.63 8.51 -18.40
CA ASP A 114 -25.73 8.64 -17.46
C ASP A 114 -25.25 8.42 -16.02
N LEU A 115 -25.28 9.50 -15.23
CA LEU A 115 -24.91 9.47 -13.82
C LEU A 115 -25.87 8.61 -12.98
N LYS A 116 -27.16 8.52 -13.33
CA LYS A 116 -28.14 7.70 -12.60
C LYS A 116 -27.79 6.22 -12.69
N VAL A 117 -27.40 5.76 -13.88
CA VAL A 117 -26.90 4.39 -14.10
C VAL A 117 -25.66 4.13 -13.24
N VAL A 118 -24.71 5.07 -13.22
CA VAL A 118 -23.47 4.92 -12.44
C VAL A 118 -23.72 4.94 -10.93
N LEU A 119 -24.73 5.67 -10.46
CA LEU A 119 -25.15 5.65 -9.05
C LEU A 119 -25.74 4.28 -8.67
N LYS A 120 -26.64 3.71 -9.47
CA LYS A 120 -27.17 2.35 -9.26
C LYS A 120 -26.06 1.29 -9.25
N GLN A 121 -25.08 1.43 -10.14
CA GLN A 121 -23.88 0.59 -10.16
C GLN A 121 -23.05 0.76 -8.88
N LEU A 122 -22.83 1.99 -8.42
CA LEU A 122 -22.10 2.25 -7.16
C LEU A 122 -22.79 1.62 -5.95
N GLU A 123 -24.12 1.62 -5.90
CA GLU A 123 -24.90 0.93 -4.86
C GLU A 123 -24.64 -0.58 -4.85
N LEU A 124 -24.63 -1.22 -6.02
CA LEU A 124 -24.24 -2.63 -6.16
C LEU A 124 -22.83 -2.86 -5.61
N LEU A 125 -21.85 -2.07 -6.06
CA LEU A 125 -20.46 -2.23 -5.63
C LEU A 125 -20.29 -2.05 -4.11
N ASN A 126 -21.01 -1.09 -3.52
CA ASN A 126 -20.99 -0.86 -2.07
C ASN A 126 -21.69 -1.98 -1.30
N SER A 127 -22.73 -2.59 -1.87
CA SER A 127 -23.39 -3.76 -1.29
C SER A 127 -22.43 -4.95 -1.22
N VAL A 128 -21.76 -5.26 -2.33
CA VAL A 128 -20.70 -6.30 -2.38
C VAL A 128 -19.61 -6.03 -1.34
N LYS A 129 -19.13 -4.77 -1.25
CA LYS A 129 -18.11 -4.40 -0.26
C LYS A 129 -18.58 -4.60 1.17
N ARG A 130 -19.80 -4.19 1.51
CA ARG A 130 -20.35 -4.35 2.87
C ARG A 130 -20.40 -5.83 3.26
N ARG A 131 -20.94 -6.70 2.38
CA ARG A 131 -20.96 -8.15 2.60
C ARG A 131 -19.58 -8.74 2.75
N PHE A 132 -18.66 -8.38 1.86
CA PHE A 132 -17.28 -8.85 1.90
C PHE A 132 -16.59 -8.49 3.22
N VAL A 133 -16.72 -7.23 3.67
CA VAL A 133 -16.13 -6.79 4.94
C VAL A 133 -16.75 -7.54 6.12
N ALA A 134 -18.07 -7.71 6.15
CA ALA A 134 -18.76 -8.44 7.21
C ALA A 134 -18.31 -9.91 7.27
N LEU A 135 -18.28 -10.60 6.12
CA LEU A 135 -17.88 -12.01 6.05
C LEU A 135 -16.42 -12.22 6.45
N VAL A 136 -15.51 -11.37 5.95
CA VAL A 136 -14.09 -11.44 6.34
C VAL A 136 -13.89 -11.16 7.83
N GLN A 137 -14.65 -10.23 8.42
CA GLN A 137 -14.58 -9.95 9.86
C GLN A 137 -15.08 -11.15 10.69
N GLN A 138 -16.22 -11.72 10.32
CA GLN A 138 -16.84 -12.88 11.00
C GLN A 138 -15.94 -14.12 11.00
N CYS A 139 -15.17 -14.33 9.94
CA CYS A 139 -14.32 -15.51 9.79
C CYS A 139 -12.84 -15.26 10.12
N SER A 140 -12.44 -14.02 10.45
CA SER A 140 -11.03 -13.64 10.61
C SER A 140 -10.26 -14.43 11.66
N TRP A 141 -10.93 -15.00 12.65
CA TRP A 141 -10.34 -15.81 13.72
C TRP A 141 -10.09 -17.28 13.33
N ARG A 142 -10.75 -17.79 12.27
CA ARG A 142 -10.59 -19.19 11.82
C ARG A 142 -9.31 -19.41 11.02
N CYS A 143 -8.66 -18.32 10.59
CA CYS A 143 -7.49 -18.36 9.75
C CYS A 143 -6.19 -18.46 10.58
N GLY A 144 -6.05 -19.51 11.39
CA GLY A 144 -4.74 -19.90 11.96
C GLY A 144 -3.82 -20.59 10.95
N GLN A 145 -4.30 -20.78 9.71
CA GLN A 145 -3.61 -21.48 8.64
C GLN A 145 -2.70 -20.56 7.83
N GLY A 146 -1.66 -21.15 7.22
CA GLY A 146 -0.62 -20.42 6.50
C GLY A 146 -1.14 -19.44 5.44
N SER A 147 -0.29 -18.48 5.08
CA SER A 147 -0.61 -17.33 4.23
C SER A 147 -1.36 -17.62 2.92
N GLY A 148 -1.19 -18.80 2.33
CA GLY A 148 -1.91 -19.23 1.13
C GLY A 148 -3.39 -19.47 1.37
N ALA A 149 -3.75 -20.18 2.46
CA ALA A 149 -5.13 -20.52 2.79
C ALA A 149 -5.98 -19.25 3.02
N LEU A 150 -5.41 -18.23 3.67
CA LEU A 150 -6.11 -16.96 3.85
C LEU A 150 -6.32 -16.21 2.52
N ARG A 151 -5.40 -16.31 1.56
CA ARG A 151 -5.58 -15.70 0.23
C ARG A 151 -6.78 -16.35 -0.49
N ASP A 152 -6.83 -17.67 -0.49
CA ASP A 152 -7.90 -18.44 -1.10
C ASP A 152 -9.24 -18.18 -0.41
N PHE A 153 -9.25 -18.13 0.91
CA PHE A 153 -10.42 -17.76 1.70
C PHE A 153 -10.94 -16.36 1.33
N ARG A 154 -10.06 -15.35 1.24
CA ARG A 154 -10.44 -13.99 0.83
C ARG A 154 -11.00 -13.95 -0.58
N TRP A 155 -10.42 -14.70 -1.50
CA TRP A 155 -10.95 -14.84 -2.85
C TRP A 155 -12.35 -15.46 -2.83
N GLN A 156 -12.53 -16.56 -2.09
CA GLN A 156 -13.81 -17.24 -1.94
C GLN A 156 -14.89 -16.27 -1.44
N CYS A 157 -14.64 -15.58 -0.31
CA CYS A 157 -15.55 -14.57 0.22
C CYS A 157 -15.90 -13.48 -0.80
N PHE A 158 -14.90 -12.99 -1.55
CA PHE A 158 -15.12 -11.97 -2.58
C PHE A 158 -16.02 -12.50 -3.70
N SER A 159 -15.73 -13.69 -4.22
CA SER A 159 -16.51 -14.31 -5.29
C SER A 159 -17.94 -14.67 -4.86
N GLU A 160 -18.13 -15.15 -3.64
CA GLU A 160 -19.44 -15.49 -3.08
C GLU A 160 -20.30 -14.25 -2.84
N CYS A 161 -19.73 -13.19 -2.24
CA CYS A 161 -20.44 -11.92 -2.04
C CYS A 161 -20.86 -11.30 -3.37
N LEU A 162 -19.98 -11.37 -4.37
CA LEU A 162 -20.25 -10.89 -5.71
C LEU A 162 -21.37 -11.69 -6.38
N ALA A 163 -21.28 -13.02 -6.38
CA ALA A 163 -22.30 -13.90 -6.94
C ALA A 163 -23.66 -13.78 -6.22
N ALA A 164 -23.67 -13.54 -4.90
CA ALA A 164 -24.89 -13.32 -4.15
C ALA A 164 -25.59 -12.01 -4.55
N GLU A 165 -24.84 -10.92 -4.70
CA GLU A 165 -25.41 -9.61 -5.07
C GLU A 165 -25.85 -9.55 -6.54
N LEU A 166 -25.17 -10.25 -7.44
CA LEU A 166 -25.60 -10.36 -8.83
C LEU A 166 -26.88 -11.20 -8.93
N ARG A 167 -26.97 -12.32 -8.21
CA ARG A 167 -28.20 -13.15 -8.19
C ARG A 167 -29.40 -12.43 -7.57
N SER A 168 -29.19 -11.54 -6.60
CA SER A 168 -30.29 -10.82 -5.96
C SER A 168 -30.81 -9.65 -6.79
N ARG A 169 -30.17 -9.30 -7.91
CA ARG A 169 -30.59 -8.23 -8.81
C ARG A 169 -31.04 -8.84 -10.13
N GLN A 170 -32.28 -8.56 -10.54
CA GLN A 170 -32.81 -9.01 -11.85
C GLN A 170 -32.41 -8.08 -13.01
N ASP A 171 -31.65 -7.02 -12.74
CA ASP A 171 -31.29 -5.99 -13.71
C ASP A 171 -30.13 -6.44 -14.62
N ALA A 172 -30.46 -7.09 -15.74
CA ALA A 172 -29.48 -7.52 -16.75
C ALA A 172 -28.60 -6.37 -17.30
N GLU A 173 -29.08 -5.12 -17.26
CA GLU A 173 -28.32 -3.93 -17.68
C GLU A 173 -27.11 -3.62 -16.79
N LEU A 174 -27.14 -4.02 -15.50
CA LEU A 174 -26.04 -3.79 -14.56
C LEU A 174 -24.86 -4.74 -14.77
N ASP A 175 -25.08 -5.90 -15.39
CA ASP A 175 -24.12 -7.00 -15.44
C ASP A 175 -23.08 -6.89 -16.56
N SER A 176 -23.43 -6.29 -17.70
CA SER A 176 -22.61 -6.35 -18.93
C SER A 176 -21.27 -5.59 -18.88
N GLY A 177 -21.00 -4.85 -17.81
CA GLY A 177 -19.85 -3.94 -17.71
C GLY A 177 -18.98 -4.11 -16.47
N LEU A 178 -19.30 -5.05 -15.58
CA LEU A 178 -18.58 -5.16 -14.32
C LEU A 178 -17.20 -5.80 -14.51
N ARG A 179 -16.18 -5.15 -13.95
CA ARG A 179 -14.79 -5.58 -14.01
C ARG A 179 -14.16 -5.55 -12.64
N PHE A 180 -13.14 -6.37 -12.45
CA PHE A 180 -12.32 -6.32 -11.25
C PHE A 180 -10.83 -6.37 -11.57
N ASP A 181 -10.03 -5.76 -10.70
CA ASP A 181 -8.59 -5.96 -10.64
C ASP A 181 -8.18 -6.33 -9.21
N ALA A 182 -7.03 -6.97 -9.07
CA ALA A 182 -6.46 -7.30 -7.78
C ALA A 182 -5.17 -6.52 -7.53
N CYS A 183 -5.04 -6.02 -6.31
CA CYS A 183 -3.86 -5.33 -5.84
C CYS A 183 -2.83 -6.31 -5.27
N VAL A 184 -1.59 -6.19 -5.72
CA VAL A 184 -0.44 -6.95 -5.23
C VAL A 184 0.47 -6.01 -4.43
N PRO A 185 0.77 -6.32 -3.15
CA PRO A 185 1.51 -5.42 -2.27
C PRO A 185 3.01 -5.40 -2.61
N SER A 186 3.43 -4.55 -3.56
CA SER A 186 4.82 -4.43 -4.03
C SER A 186 5.51 -3.10 -3.66
N TYR A 187 4.95 -2.33 -2.72
CA TYR A 187 5.48 -1.01 -2.35
C TYR A 187 6.89 -1.07 -1.76
N PHE A 188 7.32 -2.21 -1.22
CA PHE A 188 8.67 -2.37 -0.69
C PHE A 188 9.71 -2.59 -1.80
N LEU A 189 9.28 -2.98 -3.01
CA LEU A 189 10.12 -3.14 -4.20
C LEU A 189 10.09 -1.91 -5.11
N LEU A 190 8.91 -1.33 -5.34
CA LEU A 190 8.70 -0.27 -6.36
C LEU A 190 8.24 1.07 -5.78
N GLY A 191 7.97 1.13 -4.47
CA GLY A 191 7.32 2.29 -3.86
C GLY A 191 5.90 2.54 -4.39
N LYS A 192 5.30 1.57 -5.09
CA LYS A 192 3.93 1.56 -5.61
C LYS A 192 3.38 0.13 -5.51
N ARG A 193 2.05 0.01 -5.54
CA ARG A 193 1.36 -1.28 -5.63
C ARG A 193 1.26 -1.69 -7.11
N LEU A 194 1.38 -2.98 -7.38
CA LEU A 194 1.07 -3.53 -8.68
C LEU A 194 -0.40 -3.93 -8.73
N HIS A 195 -1.00 -3.81 -9.91
CA HIS A 195 -2.36 -4.24 -10.17
C HIS A 195 -2.33 -5.27 -11.29
N THR A 196 -3.16 -6.31 -11.17
CA THR A 196 -3.46 -7.20 -12.29
C THR A 196 -4.17 -6.44 -13.41
N PRO A 197 -4.29 -7.03 -14.61
CA PRO A 197 -5.26 -6.58 -15.59
C PRO A 197 -6.67 -6.49 -14.99
N CYS A 198 -7.54 -5.70 -15.65
CA CYS A 198 -8.96 -5.70 -15.33
C CYS A 198 -9.62 -6.89 -16.02
N PHE A 199 -10.22 -7.79 -15.24
CA PHE A 199 -10.95 -8.95 -15.73
C PHE A 199 -12.46 -8.67 -15.69
N PRO A 200 -13.23 -9.17 -16.67
CA PRO A 200 -14.69 -9.10 -16.59
C PRO A 200 -15.19 -9.98 -15.45
N VAL A 201 -16.30 -9.60 -14.82
CA VAL A 201 -16.99 -10.43 -13.82
C VAL A 201 -17.87 -11.46 -14.54
N THR A 202 -17.20 -12.42 -15.18
CA THR A 202 -17.80 -13.64 -15.74
C THR A 202 -17.15 -14.84 -15.07
N CYS A 203 -17.72 -16.05 -15.20
CA CYS A 203 -17.12 -17.25 -14.63
C CYS A 203 -15.65 -17.44 -15.09
N SER A 204 -15.38 -17.27 -16.38
CA SER A 204 -14.02 -17.35 -16.94
C SER A 204 -13.14 -16.19 -16.46
N GLY A 205 -13.65 -14.96 -16.44
CA GLY A 205 -12.90 -13.77 -16.01
C GLY A 205 -12.51 -13.82 -14.53
N LEU A 206 -13.40 -14.31 -13.66
CA LEU A 206 -13.13 -14.54 -12.24
C LEU A 206 -12.02 -15.59 -12.07
N ARG A 207 -12.10 -16.72 -12.77
CA ARG A 207 -11.05 -17.75 -12.72
C ARG A 207 -9.69 -17.23 -13.19
N LEU A 208 -9.65 -16.51 -14.32
CA LEU A 208 -8.42 -15.94 -14.86
C LEU A 208 -7.83 -14.87 -13.93
N GLY A 209 -8.67 -13.99 -13.39
CA GLY A 209 -8.22 -12.96 -12.45
C GLY A 209 -7.74 -13.54 -11.12
N HIS A 210 -8.37 -14.61 -10.63
CA HIS A 210 -7.89 -15.34 -9.46
C HIS A 210 -6.52 -15.96 -9.73
N ALA A 211 -6.36 -16.69 -10.84
CA ALA A 211 -5.10 -17.33 -11.20
C ALA A 211 -3.97 -16.30 -11.37
N ALA A 212 -4.26 -15.16 -12.01
CA ALA A 212 -3.30 -14.06 -12.17
C ALA A 212 -2.88 -13.44 -10.83
N TRP A 213 -3.85 -13.16 -9.96
CA TRP A 213 -3.58 -12.61 -8.63
C TRP A 213 -2.79 -13.58 -7.76
N ARG A 214 -3.18 -14.87 -7.76
CA ARG A 214 -2.51 -15.94 -7.02
C ARG A 214 -1.07 -16.10 -7.49
N SER A 215 -0.83 -16.21 -8.79
CA SER A 215 0.52 -16.32 -9.37
C SER A 215 1.44 -15.17 -8.93
N LEU A 216 0.92 -13.93 -8.90
CA LEU A 216 1.70 -12.78 -8.42
C LEU A 216 1.95 -12.81 -6.90
N CYS A 217 1.00 -13.29 -6.12
CA CYS A 217 1.18 -13.46 -4.67
C CYS A 217 2.13 -14.61 -4.34
N ASP A 218 2.16 -15.66 -5.15
CA ASP A 218 3.07 -16.79 -5.03
C ASP A 218 4.50 -16.38 -5.47
N ALA A 219 4.63 -15.53 -6.49
CA ALA A 219 5.92 -14.94 -6.89
C ALA A 219 6.51 -14.02 -5.80
N LEU A 220 5.67 -13.41 -4.96
CA LEU A 220 6.10 -12.71 -3.75
C LEU A 220 6.54 -13.70 -2.63
N GLY A 221 6.19 -14.98 -2.73
CA GLY A 221 6.51 -16.01 -1.74
C GLY A 221 5.99 -15.69 -0.34
N SER A 222 6.79 -16.01 0.68
CA SER A 222 6.49 -15.69 2.09
C SER A 222 6.35 -14.17 2.33
N LEU A 223 6.95 -13.34 1.48
CA LEU A 223 6.83 -11.87 1.48
C LEU A 223 5.48 -11.39 0.94
N GLY A 224 4.67 -12.33 0.43
CA GLY A 224 3.33 -12.13 -0.11
C GLY A 224 2.19 -12.48 0.83
N SER A 225 2.42 -12.93 2.08
CA SER A 225 1.33 -13.08 3.06
C SER A 225 0.38 -11.88 3.13
N VAL A 226 -0.87 -12.11 2.75
CA VAL A 226 -1.98 -11.15 2.74
C VAL A 226 -2.75 -11.32 4.06
N ASP A 227 -2.03 -11.43 5.18
CA ASP A 227 -2.68 -11.53 6.48
C ASP A 227 -3.44 -10.24 6.76
N GLY A 228 -4.77 -10.40 6.81
CA GLY A 228 -5.74 -9.32 6.97
C GLY A 228 -5.59 -8.52 8.26
N THR A 229 -4.80 -9.03 9.20
CA THR A 229 -4.25 -8.28 10.31
C THR A 229 -3.12 -7.41 9.77
N ALA A 230 -3.53 -6.24 9.30
CA ALA A 230 -2.68 -5.14 8.88
C ALA A 230 -1.75 -4.62 10.01
N LYS A 231 -0.80 -5.43 10.48
CA LYS A 231 0.59 -4.96 10.44
C LYS A 231 0.93 -4.84 8.97
N ARG A 232 0.45 -3.73 8.38
CA ARG A 232 0.67 -3.34 7.00
C ARG A 232 2.13 -3.64 6.73
N ARG A 233 2.43 -4.66 5.94
CA ARG A 233 3.73 -4.69 5.29
C ARG A 233 3.85 -3.30 4.69
N ASN A 234 4.84 -2.61 5.19
CA ASN A 234 5.01 -1.20 4.98
C ASN A 234 6.33 -1.11 4.20
N ARG A 235 6.77 0.10 3.91
CA ARG A 235 8.08 0.31 3.32
C ARG A 235 9.25 -0.35 4.10
N TYR A 236 9.01 -0.90 5.30
CA TYR A 236 10.01 -1.51 6.15
C TYR A 236 10.14 -3.03 6.01
N THR A 237 9.26 -3.69 5.25
CA THR A 237 9.46 -5.13 4.93
C THR A 237 10.80 -5.34 4.23
N ALA A 238 11.21 -4.40 3.37
CA ALA A 238 12.53 -4.41 2.73
C ALA A 238 13.70 -4.36 3.72
N LEU A 239 13.51 -3.86 4.95
CA LEU A 239 14.60 -3.79 5.94
C LEU A 239 14.99 -5.17 6.51
N ARG A 240 14.11 -6.16 6.37
CA ARG A 240 14.34 -7.52 6.87
C ARG A 240 15.01 -8.44 5.84
N MET A 241 15.19 -7.97 4.62
CA MET A 241 15.69 -8.78 3.51
C MET A 241 17.11 -8.37 3.13
N SER A 242 17.84 -9.31 2.53
CA SER A 242 19.07 -8.98 1.80
C SER A 242 18.72 -8.22 0.51
N PRO A 243 19.60 -7.34 0.02
CA PRO A 243 19.47 -6.76 -1.31
C PRO A 243 19.32 -7.82 -2.41
N GLU A 244 20.00 -8.95 -2.25
CA GLU A 244 19.98 -10.10 -3.17
C GLU A 244 18.59 -10.74 -3.21
N ASP A 245 17.99 -11.02 -2.04
CA ASP A 245 16.64 -11.60 -1.94
C ASP A 245 15.59 -10.65 -2.52
N LEU A 246 15.75 -9.33 -2.31
CA LEU A 246 14.87 -8.32 -2.87
C LEU A 246 14.96 -8.29 -4.38
N GLN A 247 16.17 -8.36 -4.92
CA GLN A 247 16.40 -8.39 -6.36
C GLN A 247 15.84 -9.68 -6.98
N GLU A 248 16.09 -10.83 -6.37
CA GLU A 248 15.57 -12.12 -6.83
C GLU A 248 14.03 -12.14 -6.81
N THR A 249 13.42 -11.74 -5.69
CA THR A 249 11.96 -11.60 -5.56
C THR A 249 11.40 -10.67 -6.61
N TRP A 250 12.09 -9.55 -6.86
CA TRP A 250 11.68 -8.60 -7.87
C TRP A 250 11.75 -9.19 -9.29
N GLN A 251 12.80 -9.91 -9.65
CA GLN A 251 12.90 -10.59 -10.94
C GLN A 251 11.77 -11.62 -11.13
N LYS A 252 11.46 -12.41 -10.09
CA LYS A 252 10.33 -13.36 -10.10
C LYS A 252 9.00 -12.64 -10.37
N ILE A 253 8.72 -11.57 -9.64
CA ILE A 253 7.48 -10.78 -9.83
C ILE A 253 7.45 -10.13 -11.20
N ARG A 254 8.56 -9.55 -11.66
CA ARG A 254 8.66 -8.91 -12.99
C ARG A 254 8.34 -9.90 -14.10
N HIS A 255 8.87 -11.12 -14.00
CA HIS A 255 8.58 -12.20 -14.95
C HIS A 255 7.09 -12.58 -14.94
N VAL A 256 6.52 -12.91 -13.77
CA VAL A 256 5.11 -13.31 -13.64
C VAL A 256 4.15 -12.18 -14.05
N TYR A 257 4.44 -10.94 -13.65
CA TYR A 257 3.66 -9.76 -14.04
C TYR A 257 3.67 -9.57 -15.56
N SER A 258 4.83 -9.76 -16.18
CA SER A 258 4.94 -9.68 -17.64
C SER A 258 4.15 -10.77 -18.34
N SER A 259 4.17 -12.00 -17.81
CA SER A 259 3.36 -13.11 -18.32
C SER A 259 1.86 -12.83 -18.21
N VAL A 260 1.38 -12.44 -17.02
CA VAL A 260 -0.03 -12.12 -16.75
C VAL A 260 -0.56 -11.03 -17.69
N TRP A 261 0.19 -9.94 -17.87
CA TRP A 261 -0.24 -8.85 -18.75
C TRP A 261 -0.10 -9.18 -20.24
N SER A 262 0.86 -10.03 -20.62
CA SER A 262 0.94 -10.55 -21.99
C SER A 262 -0.29 -11.42 -22.32
N ALA A 263 -0.70 -12.28 -21.39
CA ALA A 263 -1.91 -13.10 -21.54
C ALA A 263 -3.19 -12.25 -21.65
N ALA A 264 -3.19 -11.05 -21.07
CA ALA A 264 -4.25 -10.06 -21.22
C ALA A 264 -4.10 -9.16 -22.48
N GLY A 265 -3.19 -9.50 -23.40
CA GLY A 265 -3.02 -8.81 -24.69
C GLY A 265 -2.16 -7.53 -24.65
N GLN A 266 -1.49 -7.22 -23.53
CA GLN A 266 -0.58 -6.06 -23.51
C GLN A 266 0.77 -6.37 -24.17
N SER A 267 1.33 -5.35 -24.83
CA SER A 267 2.66 -5.42 -25.41
C SER A 267 3.74 -5.60 -24.34
N ARG A 268 4.52 -6.68 -24.44
CA ARG A 268 5.68 -6.96 -23.59
C ARG A 268 6.68 -5.80 -23.57
N LYS A 269 6.93 -5.17 -24.73
CA LYS A 269 7.87 -4.04 -24.85
C LYS A 269 7.40 -2.83 -24.03
N ARG A 270 6.12 -2.46 -24.16
CA ARG A 270 5.53 -1.33 -23.41
C ARG A 270 5.54 -1.59 -21.90
N LEU A 271 5.19 -2.81 -21.51
CA LEU A 271 5.18 -3.21 -20.10
C LEU A 271 6.58 -3.21 -19.49
N ALA A 272 7.58 -3.75 -20.20
CA ALA A 272 8.97 -3.73 -19.76
C ALA A 272 9.47 -2.30 -19.55
N ALA A 273 9.18 -1.39 -20.49
CA ALA A 273 9.52 0.02 -20.36
C ALA A 273 8.84 0.68 -19.15
N GLN A 274 7.56 0.37 -18.89
CA GLN A 274 6.83 0.86 -17.72
C GLN A 274 7.44 0.35 -16.41
N LEU A 275 7.78 -0.94 -16.32
CA LEU A 275 8.42 -1.51 -15.13
C LEU A 275 9.79 -0.89 -14.88
N SER A 276 10.61 -0.74 -15.92
CA SER A 276 11.90 -0.05 -15.80
C SER A 276 11.78 1.43 -15.42
N ALA A 277 10.72 2.11 -15.85
CA ALA A 277 10.44 3.47 -15.36
C ALA A 277 10.09 3.47 -13.86
N LEU A 278 9.29 2.51 -13.39
CA LEU A 278 8.95 2.38 -11.97
C LEU A 278 10.18 2.07 -11.10
N GLU A 279 11.09 1.23 -11.59
CA GLU A 279 12.37 0.93 -10.95
C GLU A 279 13.23 2.18 -10.81
N ARG A 280 13.46 2.90 -11.92
CA ARG A 280 14.23 4.17 -11.91
C ARG A 280 13.63 5.21 -10.97
N ASP A 281 12.30 5.36 -10.99
CA ASP A 281 11.58 6.25 -10.07
C ASP A 281 11.73 5.84 -8.61
N PHE A 282 11.80 4.53 -8.33
CA PHE A 282 12.02 4.03 -6.98
C PHE A 282 13.44 4.33 -6.51
N VAL A 283 14.46 4.00 -7.32
CA VAL A 283 15.87 4.29 -7.02
C VAL A 283 16.08 5.78 -6.82
N LYS A 284 15.55 6.64 -7.71
CA LYS A 284 15.63 8.10 -7.56
C LYS A 284 15.00 8.59 -6.26
N ARG A 285 13.85 8.05 -5.85
CA ARG A 285 13.18 8.40 -4.59
C ARG A 285 13.91 7.85 -3.36
N SER A 286 14.54 6.69 -3.48
CA SER A 286 15.37 6.11 -2.43
C SER A 286 16.61 6.98 -2.22
N ASN A 287 17.34 7.25 -3.30
CA ASN A 287 18.55 8.06 -3.30
C ASN A 287 18.26 9.49 -2.88
N ALA A 288 17.17 10.14 -3.32
CA ALA A 288 16.84 11.50 -2.87
C ALA A 288 16.50 11.60 -1.36
N ARG A 289 16.19 10.47 -0.70
CA ARG A 289 15.96 10.42 0.75
C ARG A 289 17.23 10.10 1.54
N SER A 290 18.23 9.51 0.91
CA SER A 290 19.51 9.14 1.54
C SER A 290 20.43 10.33 1.90
N PRO A 291 20.59 11.43 1.13
CA PRO A 291 21.55 12.48 1.45
C PRO A 291 21.15 13.34 2.65
N ALA A 292 19.89 13.24 3.12
CA ALA A 292 19.49 13.82 4.41
C ALA A 292 19.93 12.98 5.62
N LEU A 293 20.52 11.80 5.39
CA LEU A 293 20.96 10.84 6.42
C LEU A 293 22.44 10.49 6.33
N GLU A 294 23.15 10.86 5.25
CA GLU A 294 24.61 10.83 5.22
C GLU A 294 25.16 11.99 6.06
N LEU A 295 25.23 11.77 7.37
CA LEU A 295 26.03 12.61 8.23
C LEU A 295 27.52 12.33 7.96
N PRO A 296 28.41 13.33 8.20
CA PRO A 296 29.85 13.11 8.17
C PRO A 296 30.22 11.89 9.02
N ARG A 297 31.18 11.07 8.57
CA ARG A 297 31.64 9.83 9.25
C ARG A 297 31.84 9.98 10.77
N ARG A 298 32.21 11.18 11.25
CA ARG A 298 32.31 11.54 12.68
C ARG A 298 31.02 11.38 13.51
N ASN A 299 29.84 11.26 12.89
CA ASN A 299 28.56 11.09 13.59
C ASN A 299 28.05 9.64 13.62
N LYS A 300 28.76 8.68 13.02
CA LYS A 300 28.29 7.29 12.94
C LYS A 300 28.43 6.55 14.27
N GLU A 301 29.61 6.61 14.88
CA GLU A 301 29.86 6.13 16.26
C GLU A 301 28.93 6.82 17.25
N ASP A 302 28.69 8.10 17.02
CA ASP A 302 27.83 8.94 17.83
C ASP A 302 26.35 8.51 17.74
N ALA A 303 25.91 8.01 16.58
CA ALA A 303 24.56 7.47 16.37
C ALA A 303 24.39 6.10 17.04
N GLU A 304 25.35 5.20 16.91
CA GLU A 304 25.32 3.89 17.58
C GLU A 304 25.33 4.03 19.10
N GLN A 305 26.21 4.88 19.65
CA GLN A 305 26.20 5.18 21.09
C GLN A 305 24.88 5.81 21.54
N LYS A 306 24.28 6.71 20.74
CA LYS A 306 22.95 7.28 21.04
C LYS A 306 21.85 6.22 21.00
N ILE A 307 21.93 5.25 20.08
CA ILE A 307 21.02 4.11 20.03
C ILE A 307 21.18 3.28 21.29
N CYS A 308 22.39 2.82 21.62
CA CYS A 308 22.65 2.03 22.83
C CYS A 308 22.14 2.74 24.10
N ARG A 309 22.42 4.04 24.26
CA ARG A 309 21.92 4.84 25.39
C ARG A 309 20.39 4.94 25.40
N LEU A 310 19.75 5.07 24.24
CA LEU A 310 18.28 5.10 24.14
C LEU A 310 17.65 3.75 24.48
N LEU A 311 18.27 2.67 24.02
CA LEU A 311 17.82 1.31 24.32
C LEU A 311 17.92 1.03 25.82
N GLN A 312 19.07 1.33 26.45
CA GLN A 312 19.24 1.21 27.90
C GLN A 312 18.17 2.00 28.68
N ARG A 313 17.86 3.23 28.24
CA ARG A 313 16.79 4.06 28.84
C ARG A 313 15.41 3.46 28.62
N TRP A 314 15.16 2.85 27.46
CA TRP A 314 13.89 2.22 27.14
C TRP A 314 13.67 1.00 28.04
N SER A 315 14.65 0.11 28.13
CA SER A 315 14.57 -1.10 28.97
C SER A 315 14.35 -0.76 30.45
N LYS A 316 15.04 0.26 30.99
CA LYS A 316 14.79 0.76 32.36
C LYS A 316 13.35 1.22 32.58
N ARG A 317 12.71 1.84 31.58
CA ARG A 317 11.32 2.33 31.69
C ARG A 317 10.27 1.25 31.51
N SER A 318 10.56 0.22 30.71
CA SER A 318 9.63 -0.88 30.47
C SER A 318 9.74 -2.00 31.51
N GLY A 319 10.63 -1.89 32.51
CA GLY A 319 10.88 -2.95 33.48
C GLY A 319 11.49 -4.22 32.88
N SER A 320 11.94 -4.17 31.62
CA SER A 320 12.53 -5.30 30.92
C SER A 320 14.03 -5.26 31.17
N LYS A 321 14.59 -6.28 31.81
CA LYS A 321 16.05 -6.43 31.89
C LYS A 321 16.59 -6.74 30.48
N PHE A 322 17.70 -6.11 30.14
CA PHE A 322 18.46 -6.36 28.91
C PHE A 322 19.20 -7.68 29.04
#